data_AF-A0A841BV78-F1
#
_entry.id   AF-A0A841BV78-F1
#
_cell.length_a   1.000
_cell.length_b   1.000
_cell.length_c   1.000
_cell.angle_alpha   90.00
_cell.angle_beta   90.00
_cell.angle_gamma   90.00
#
_symmetry.space_group_name_H-M   'P 1'
#
loop_
_entity.id
_entity.type
_entity.pdbx_description
1 polymer ?
#
loop_
_entity_poly.entity_id
_entity_poly.type
_entity_poly.pdbx_seq_one_letter_code
_entity_poly.pdbx_strand_id
1 'polypeptide(L)'
;MIGHRLARTFSALMLALGLAGSVVLAGCSGEGATATCDGTTSCTVTFERKADPTTINILGLTISLQSATENSITLKVGDQEITLDKGASTSIAGLTVSVDEITDTQVIVKATRN
;
A
#
# COMPACT_ATOMS: atom_id res chain seq x y z
N MET A 1 -32.18 39.75 -29.52
CA MET A 1 -30.77 39.37 -29.75
C MET A 1 -29.88 40.29 -28.94
N ILE A 2 -29.50 39.91 -27.71
CA ILE A 2 -28.49 40.61 -26.91
C ILE A 2 -27.65 39.53 -26.23
N GLY A 3 -26.40 39.42 -26.67
CA GLY A 3 -25.42 38.50 -26.12
C GLY A 3 -24.80 39.05 -24.85
N HIS A 4 -24.83 38.26 -23.78
CA HIS A 4 -23.98 38.49 -22.63
C HIS A 4 -22.65 37.77 -22.84
N ARG A 5 -21.63 38.59 -23.03
CA ARG A 5 -20.22 38.23 -23.13
C ARG A 5 -19.83 37.40 -21.89
N LEU A 6 -19.44 36.15 -22.11
CA LEU A 6 -18.77 35.32 -21.12
C LEU A 6 -17.39 35.92 -20.84
N ALA A 7 -17.27 36.64 -19.73
CA ALA A 7 -16.02 37.14 -19.20
C ALA A 7 -15.62 36.30 -17.98
N ARG A 8 -14.53 35.56 -18.17
CA ARG A 8 -13.72 34.81 -17.22
C ARG A 8 -13.64 35.46 -15.82
N THR A 9 -14.06 34.73 -14.80
CA THR A 9 -13.46 34.82 -13.47
C THR A 9 -12.94 33.45 -13.08
N PHE A 10 -11.62 33.39 -12.96
CA PHE A 10 -10.87 32.30 -12.36
C PHE A 10 -11.33 32.13 -10.90
N SER A 11 -11.92 30.99 -10.57
CA SER A 11 -11.88 30.45 -9.22
C SER A 11 -11.34 29.04 -9.30
N ALA A 12 -10.04 28.93 -9.06
CA ALA A 12 -9.39 27.69 -8.72
C ALA A 12 -10.02 27.18 -7.41
N LEU A 13 -10.78 26.10 -7.48
CA LEU A 13 -10.97 25.22 -6.33
C LEU A 13 -10.41 23.86 -6.73
N MET A 14 -9.11 23.72 -6.45
CA MET A 14 -8.39 22.46 -6.33
C MET A 14 -9.12 21.59 -5.31
N LEU A 15 -10.13 20.85 -5.75
CA LEU A 15 -10.71 19.76 -4.99
C LEU A 15 -9.73 18.59 -5.15
N ALA A 16 -8.85 18.45 -4.16
CA ALA A 16 -7.90 17.36 -4.03
C ALA A 16 -8.62 16.01 -4.21
N LEU A 17 -8.49 15.43 -5.40
CA LEU A 17 -8.70 14.02 -5.66
C LEU A 17 -7.56 13.25 -4.98
N GLY A 18 -7.66 13.07 -3.66
CA GLY A 18 -6.72 12.29 -2.86
C GLY A 18 -7.33 11.04 -2.22
N LEU A 19 -8.61 10.75 -2.47
CA LEU A 19 -9.25 9.51 -2.03
C LEU A 19 -9.16 8.48 -3.15
N ALA A 20 -7.93 8.05 -3.47
CA ALA A 20 -7.71 6.90 -4.32
C ALA A 20 -8.21 5.64 -3.59
N GLY A 21 -9.47 5.33 -3.85
CA GLY A 21 -10.14 4.04 -3.72
C GLY A 21 -9.50 2.99 -2.82
N SER A 22 -9.89 2.98 -1.55
CA SER A 22 -9.90 1.76 -0.75
C SER A 22 -11.06 0.88 -1.22
N VAL A 23 -10.89 0.20 -2.35
CA VAL A 23 -11.70 -0.97 -2.67
C VAL A 23 -11.24 -2.06 -1.72
N VAL A 24 -11.85 -2.09 -0.54
CA VAL A 24 -11.69 -3.15 0.45
C VAL A 24 -12.34 -4.41 -0.12
N LEU A 25 -11.61 -5.13 -0.97
CA LEU A 25 -12.00 -6.47 -1.37
C LEU A 25 -12.02 -7.33 -0.11
N ALA A 26 -13.13 -8.03 0.11
CA ALA A 26 -13.33 -8.92 1.25
C ALA A 26 -12.17 -9.93 1.32
N GLY A 27 -11.21 -9.70 2.23
CA GLY A 27 -10.01 -10.54 2.36
C GLY A 27 -8.70 -9.79 2.57
N CYS A 28 -8.69 -8.47 2.41
CA CYS A 28 -7.59 -7.61 2.86
C CYS A 28 -8.12 -6.54 3.80
N SER A 29 -7.69 -6.59 5.05
CA SER A 29 -8.04 -5.57 6.05
C SER A 29 -6.77 -5.20 6.78
N GLY A 30 -6.47 -3.91 6.79
CA GLY A 30 -5.26 -3.38 7.39
C GLY A 30 -5.52 -2.02 8.02
N GLU A 31 -4.68 -1.71 9.00
CA GLU A 31 -4.62 -0.44 9.70
C GLU A 31 -3.25 0.17 9.40
N GLY A 32 -3.22 1.42 8.92
CA GLY A 32 -2.00 2.04 8.40
C GLY A 32 -1.43 1.41 7.11
N ALA A 33 -2.12 0.44 6.53
CA ALA A 33 -1.72 -0.25 5.32
C ALA A 33 -2.94 -0.56 4.45
N THR A 34 -2.74 -0.51 3.14
CA THR A 34 -3.75 -0.86 2.14
C THR A 34 -3.25 -2.01 1.28
N ALA A 35 -4.14 -2.88 0.82
CA ALA A 35 -3.78 -3.90 -0.16
C ALA A 35 -4.80 -3.95 -1.29
N THR A 36 -4.30 -4.13 -2.51
CA THR A 36 -5.07 -4.36 -3.72
C THR A 36 -4.70 -5.73 -4.26
N CYS A 37 -5.67 -6.64 -4.29
CA CYS A 37 -5.48 -8.00 -4.79
C CYS A 37 -6.28 -8.24 -6.07
N ASP A 38 -5.68 -8.95 -7.02
CA ASP A 38 -6.29 -9.31 -8.30
C ASP A 38 -7.30 -10.48 -8.20
N GLY A 39 -7.66 -10.90 -6.99
CA GLY A 39 -8.66 -11.96 -6.75
C GLY A 39 -8.19 -13.40 -7.02
N THR A 40 -6.92 -13.59 -7.39
CA THR A 40 -6.33 -14.91 -7.65
C THR A 40 -5.35 -15.30 -6.54
N THR A 41 -4.14 -14.76 -6.58
CA THR A 41 -3.05 -15.10 -5.64
C THR A 41 -2.13 -13.93 -5.32
N SER A 42 -2.22 -12.81 -6.05
CA SER A 42 -1.30 -11.68 -5.91
C SER A 42 -1.98 -10.45 -5.32
N CYS A 43 -1.28 -9.82 -4.39
CA CYS A 43 -1.68 -8.63 -3.67
C CYS A 43 -0.54 -7.63 -3.64
N THR A 44 -0.82 -6.38 -4.00
CA THR A 44 0.08 -5.25 -3.81
C THR A 44 -0.32 -4.54 -2.53
N VAL A 45 0.64 -4.35 -1.63
CA VAL A 45 0.47 -3.81 -0.29
C VAL A 45 1.22 -2.50 -0.20
N THR A 46 0.55 -1.47 0.27
CA THR A 46 1.14 -0.16 0.53
C THR A 46 1.07 0.12 2.02
N PHE A 47 2.22 0.17 2.69
CA PHE A 47 2.35 0.56 4.08
C PHE A 47 2.65 2.06 4.17
N GLU A 48 1.93 2.77 5.02
CA GLU A 48 2.21 4.18 5.31
C GLU A 48 3.24 4.28 6.42
N ARG A 49 4.38 4.93 6.16
CA ARG A 49 5.53 4.96 7.09
C ARG A 49 5.26 5.69 8.40
N LYS A 50 4.24 6.56 8.42
CA LYS A 50 3.83 7.36 9.58
C LYS A 50 2.64 6.77 10.33
N ALA A 51 2.08 5.67 9.86
CA ALA A 51 0.93 5.06 10.50
C ALA A 51 1.39 4.05 11.56
N ASP A 52 0.84 4.20 12.76
CA ASP A 52 1.07 3.33 13.91
C ASP A 52 -0.32 2.93 14.46
N PRO A 53 -0.71 1.65 14.42
CA PRO A 53 0.02 0.48 13.90
C PRO A 53 -0.02 0.35 12.35
N THR A 54 1.00 -0.27 11.74
CA THR A 54 1.05 -0.63 10.31
C THR A 54 0.94 -2.15 10.14
N THR A 55 -0.29 -2.67 10.13
CA THR A 55 -0.56 -4.11 10.03
C THR A 55 -1.65 -4.39 9.01
N ILE A 56 -1.50 -5.47 8.24
CA ILE A 56 -2.48 -5.91 7.27
C ILE A 56 -2.62 -7.43 7.26
N ASN A 57 -3.86 -7.91 7.20
CA ASN A 57 -4.14 -9.32 6.94
C ASN A 57 -4.32 -9.53 5.44
N ILE A 58 -3.60 -10.50 4.89
CA ILE A 58 -3.65 -10.87 3.49
C ILE A 58 -3.85 -12.37 3.41
N LEU A 59 -5.00 -12.79 2.88
CA LEU A 59 -5.32 -14.21 2.64
C LEU A 59 -5.19 -15.07 3.92
N GLY A 60 -5.46 -14.49 5.10
CA GLY A 60 -5.34 -15.18 6.40
C GLY A 60 -3.97 -15.09 7.06
N LEU A 61 -2.97 -14.48 6.42
CA LEU A 61 -1.65 -14.22 7.01
C LEU A 61 -1.51 -12.74 7.39
N THR A 62 -1.12 -12.49 8.63
CA THR A 62 -0.90 -11.13 9.14
C THR A 62 0.52 -10.68 8.82
N ILE A 63 0.64 -9.51 8.20
CA ILE A 63 1.91 -8.86 7.88
C ILE A 63 1.95 -7.52 8.61
N SER A 64 3.00 -7.31 9.40
CA SER A 64 3.23 -6.05 10.12
C SER A 64 4.57 -5.46 9.72
N LEU A 65 4.59 -4.17 9.41
CA LEU A 65 5.85 -3.45 9.22
C LEU A 65 6.42 -3.10 10.59
N GLN A 66 7.56 -3.69 10.95
CA GLN A 66 8.24 -3.41 12.22
C GLN A 66 9.15 -2.19 12.10
N SER A 67 9.83 -2.07 10.96
CA SER A 67 10.68 -0.92 10.67
C SER A 67 10.88 -0.76 9.17
N ALA A 68 11.14 0.46 8.73
CA ALA A 68 11.58 0.77 7.38
C ALA A 68 12.73 1.78 7.44
N THR A 69 13.81 1.49 6.72
CA THR A 69 14.95 2.39 6.44
C THR A 69 14.92 2.84 4.97
N GLU A 70 15.88 3.64 4.49
CA GLU A 70 15.89 4.10 3.09
C GLU A 70 15.98 2.95 2.08
N ASN A 71 16.69 1.87 2.44
CA ASN A 71 16.97 0.76 1.51
C ASN A 71 16.41 -0.60 1.95
N SER A 72 15.96 -0.74 3.19
CA SER A 72 15.49 -2.02 3.74
C SER A 72 14.25 -1.87 4.59
N ILE A 73 13.47 -2.94 4.68
CA ILE A 73 12.31 -3.03 5.57
C ILE A 73 12.39 -4.30 6.41
N THR A 74 11.87 -4.23 7.62
CA THR A 74 11.65 -5.39 8.48
C THR A 74 10.16 -5.65 8.56
N LEU A 75 9.74 -6.79 8.04
CA LEU A 75 8.37 -7.26 8.06
C LEU A 75 8.26 -8.44 9.03
N LYS A 76 7.19 -8.45 9.80
CA LYS A 76 6.75 -9.63 10.55
C LYS A 76 5.59 -10.27 9.82
N VAL A 77 5.77 -11.52 9.39
CA VAL A 77 4.78 -12.33 8.68
C VAL A 77 4.39 -13.49 9.60
N GLY A 78 3.22 -13.38 10.24
CA GLY A 78 2.83 -14.28 11.33
C GLY A 78 3.81 -14.18 12.51
N ASP A 79 4.42 -15.31 12.87
CA ASP A 79 5.42 -15.40 13.95
C ASP A 79 6.87 -15.20 13.47
N GLN A 80 7.08 -15.06 12.17
CA GLN A 80 8.40 -14.95 11.59
C GLN A 80 8.73 -13.50 11.23
N GLU A 81 9.93 -13.06 11.56
CA GLU A 81 10.44 -11.73 11.19
C GLU A 81 11.49 -11.86 10.10
N ILE A 82 11.40 -11.01 9.08
CA ILE A 82 12.32 -10.97 7.95
C ILE A 82 12.72 -9.53 7.63
N THR A 83 13.97 -9.35 7.27
CA THR A 83 14.47 -8.10 6.70
C THR A 83 14.73 -8.30 5.22
N LEU A 84 14.20 -7.38 4.40
CA LEU A 84 14.37 -7.39 2.95
C LEU A 84 14.87 -6.03 2.48
N ASP A 85 15.84 -6.07 1.57
CA ASP A 85 16.29 -4.90 0.85
C ASP A 85 15.34 -4.57 -0.31
N LYS A 86 15.37 -3.32 -0.76
CA LYS A 86 14.63 -2.86 -1.94
C LYS A 86 15.00 -3.72 -3.17
N GLY A 87 13.98 -4.22 -3.86
CA GLY A 87 14.14 -5.11 -5.01
C GLY A 87 14.42 -6.58 -4.65
N ALA A 88 14.60 -6.92 -3.37
CA ALA A 88 14.73 -8.30 -2.93
C ALA A 88 13.35 -8.96 -2.84
N SER A 89 13.35 -10.29 -2.97
CA SER A 89 12.19 -11.14 -2.74
C SER A 89 12.56 -12.35 -1.89
N THR A 90 11.61 -12.82 -1.10
CA THR A 90 11.76 -14.04 -0.30
C THR A 90 10.43 -14.79 -0.23
N SER A 91 10.48 -16.09 0.02
CA SER A 91 9.28 -16.90 0.25
C SER A 91 9.19 -17.30 1.72
N ILE A 92 8.08 -16.98 2.36
CA ILE A 92 7.82 -17.24 3.77
C ILE A 92 6.35 -17.59 3.99
N ALA A 93 6.09 -18.59 4.85
CA ALA A 93 4.72 -19.06 5.14
C ALA A 93 3.86 -19.36 3.88
N GLY A 94 4.47 -19.78 2.77
CA GLY A 94 3.77 -20.03 1.49
C GLY A 94 3.41 -18.77 0.68
N LEU A 95 3.87 -17.60 1.10
CA LEU A 95 3.79 -16.34 0.35
C LEU A 95 5.19 -15.96 -0.16
N THR A 96 5.29 -15.56 -1.41
CA THR A 96 6.44 -14.83 -1.94
C THR A 96 6.21 -13.34 -1.73
N VAL A 97 7.07 -12.72 -0.95
CA VAL A 97 7.05 -11.31 -0.59
C VAL A 97 8.21 -10.61 -1.27
N SER A 98 7.93 -9.52 -1.97
CA SER A 98 8.91 -8.73 -2.73
C SER A 98 8.79 -7.26 -2.39
N VAL A 99 9.92 -6.57 -2.21
CA VAL A 99 9.93 -5.12 -1.97
C VAL A 99 10.05 -4.40 -3.29
N ASP A 100 9.01 -3.71 -3.70
CA ASP A 100 8.97 -2.99 -4.97
C ASP A 100 9.55 -1.58 -4.80
N GLU A 101 9.02 -0.84 -3.82
CA GLU A 101 9.42 0.54 -3.58
C GLU A 101 9.50 0.86 -2.09
N ILE A 102 10.48 1.70 -1.74
CA ILE A 102 10.63 2.32 -0.43
C ILE A 102 10.79 3.82 -0.70
N THR A 103 9.93 4.63 -0.11
CA THR A 103 9.99 6.10 -0.15
C THR A 103 9.87 6.66 1.26
N ASP A 104 10.15 7.96 1.46
CA ASP A 104 10.01 8.63 2.75
C ASP A 104 8.60 8.54 3.35
N THR A 105 7.58 8.34 2.51
CA THR A 105 6.17 8.34 2.94
C THR A 105 5.52 6.96 2.93
N GLN A 106 5.94 6.06 2.05
CA GLN A 106 5.30 4.76 1.87
C GLN A 106 6.27 3.64 1.49
N VAL A 107 5.86 2.41 1.74
CA VAL A 107 6.55 1.19 1.30
C VAL A 107 5.57 0.37 0.49
N ILE A 108 5.96 -0.01 -0.73
CA ILE A 108 5.19 -0.88 -1.61
C ILE A 108 5.81 -2.27 -1.60
N VAL A 109 5.00 -3.25 -1.20
CA VAL A 109 5.36 -4.66 -1.11
C VAL A 109 4.40 -5.46 -1.97
N LYS A 110 4.91 -6.38 -2.77
CA LYS A 110 4.06 -7.34 -3.50
C LYS A 110 4.11 -8.69 -2.80
N ALA A 111 2.94 -9.24 -2.48
CA ALA A 111 2.78 -10.55 -1.88
C ALA A 111 2.02 -11.46 -2.85
N THR A 112 2.59 -12.61 -3.20
CA THR A 112 1.97 -13.62 -4.07
C THR A 112 1.96 -14.96 -3.39
N ARG A 113 0.80 -15.61 -3.31
CA ARG A 113 0.68 -16.98 -2.81
C ARG A 113 1.22 -17.98 -3.83
N ASN A 114 2.10 -18.87 -3.37
CA ASN A 114 2.67 -19.97 -4.16
C ASN A 114 1.73 -21.19 -4.17
#